data_AF-A0A528TNI0-F1
#
_entry.id   AF-A0A528TNI0-F1
#
_cell.length_a   1.000
_cell.length_b   1.000
_cell.length_c   1.000
_cell.angle_alpha   90.00
_cell.angle_beta   90.00
_cell.angle_gamma   90.00
#
_symmetry.space_group_name_H-M   'P 1'
#
loop_
_entity.id
_entity.type
_entity.pdbx_description
1 polymer ?
#
loop_
_entity_poly.entity_id
_entity_poly.type
_entity_poly.pdbx_seq_one_letter_code
_entity_poly.pdbx_strand_id
1 'polypeptide(L)'
;MSNEAIQEGEPSGHFAVFSSQNSKFRYTYNKIREVKSYRVSELFTAYRDILWDDGRHKYNVSSFIGEIDEILLGERFSTFDQNTLDSLIGTLRQRGNSNATINRKMAALSKLLRKAHKMG
;
A
#
# COMPACT_ATOMS: atom_id res chain seq x y z
N MET A 1 37.43 -76.82 5.47
CA MET A 1 37.27 -76.58 4.03
C MET A 1 36.20 -75.51 3.89
N SER A 2 36.31 -74.37 3.23
CA SER A 2 37.36 -73.68 2.49
C SER A 2 36.65 -72.42 1.95
N ASN A 3 37.27 -71.27 2.13
CA ASN A 3 37.08 -69.97 1.46
C ASN A 3 35.96 -69.84 0.42
N GLU A 4 35.07 -68.87 0.64
CA GLU A 4 34.47 -68.09 -0.45
C GLU A 4 34.95 -66.65 -0.32
N ALA A 5 35.37 -66.10 -1.46
CA ALA A 5 35.98 -64.80 -1.62
C ALA A 5 35.22 -64.00 -2.68
N ILE A 6 35.37 -62.67 -2.62
CA ILE A 6 35.12 -61.66 -3.68
C ILE A 6 33.62 -61.26 -3.80
N GLN A 7 33.20 -60.00 -3.75
CA GLN A 7 33.67 -58.83 -4.48
C GLN A 7 33.15 -57.52 -3.82
N GLU A 8 34.04 -56.58 -3.50
CA GLU A 8 33.64 -55.19 -3.21
C GLU A 8 33.30 -54.50 -4.54
N GLY A 9 32.04 -54.12 -4.72
CA GLY A 9 31.61 -53.25 -5.81
C GLY A 9 31.77 -51.80 -5.37
N GLU A 10 32.71 -51.08 -5.98
CA GLU A 10 32.85 -49.62 -5.90
C GLU A 10 31.55 -48.91 -6.29
N PRO A 11 30.91 -48.13 -5.39
CA PRO A 11 29.90 -47.18 -5.82
C PRO A 11 30.60 -45.93 -6.37
N SER A 12 30.42 -45.76 -7.67
CA SER A 12 30.87 -44.63 -8.50
C SER A 12 30.76 -43.27 -7.82
N GLY A 13 31.89 -42.56 -7.76
CA GLY A 13 32.04 -41.19 -7.25
C GLY A 13 31.36 -40.12 -8.12
N HIS A 14 30.06 -40.22 -8.33
CA HIS A 14 29.25 -39.28 -9.12
C HIS A 14 28.09 -38.68 -8.33
N PHE A 15 28.35 -38.30 -7.08
CA PHE A 15 27.39 -37.53 -6.28
C PHE A 15 28.04 -36.44 -5.43
N ALA A 16 28.98 -35.68 -6.00
CA ALA A 16 29.66 -34.61 -5.28
C ALA A 16 29.84 -33.34 -6.10
N VAL A 17 28.79 -32.85 -6.77
CA VAL A 17 28.80 -31.48 -7.33
C VAL A 17 27.44 -30.80 -7.17
N PHE A 18 26.93 -30.76 -5.94
CA PHE A 18 26.08 -29.64 -5.54
C PHE A 18 26.72 -29.02 -4.32
N SER A 19 27.71 -28.15 -4.60
CA SER A 19 28.26 -27.26 -3.61
C SER A 19 27.10 -26.51 -2.96
N SER A 20 26.92 -26.76 -1.66
CA SER A 20 26.08 -25.94 -0.79
C SER A 20 26.66 -24.54 -0.77
N GLN A 21 26.28 -23.74 -1.76
CA GLN A 21 26.51 -22.30 -1.75
C GLN A 21 25.61 -21.78 -0.64
N ASN A 22 26.20 -21.64 0.54
CA ASN A 22 25.56 -21.05 1.69
C ASN A 22 25.40 -19.56 1.40
N SER A 23 24.36 -19.23 0.64
CA SER A 23 23.99 -17.87 0.26
C SER A 23 23.70 -17.09 1.54
N LYS A 24 24.67 -16.29 1.98
CA LYS A 24 24.50 -15.38 3.11
C LYS A 24 23.57 -14.25 2.67
N PHE A 25 22.27 -14.46 2.79
CA PHE A 25 21.28 -13.42 2.58
C PHE A 25 21.45 -12.36 3.67
N ARG A 26 22.07 -11.24 3.32
CA ARG A 26 22.11 -10.04 4.17
C ARG A 26 20.76 -9.33 4.03
N TYR A 27 19.85 -9.61 4.95
CA TYR A 27 18.65 -8.79 5.11
C TYR A 27 19.08 -7.43 5.63
N THR A 28 19.21 -6.45 4.75
CA THR A 28 19.23 -5.04 5.15
C THR A 28 17.84 -4.71 5.66
N TYR A 29 17.64 -4.83 6.98
CA TYR A 29 16.50 -4.21 7.64
C TYR A 29 16.68 -2.70 7.53
N ASN A 30 16.20 -2.13 6.43
CA ASN A 30 15.95 -0.69 6.35
C ASN A 30 15.07 -0.35 7.56
N LYS A 31 15.49 0.66 8.32
CA LYS A 31 14.84 1.17 9.55
C LYS A 31 13.33 0.93 9.51
N ILE A 32 12.84 -0.04 10.29
CA ILE A 32 11.42 -0.39 10.35
C ILE A 32 10.67 0.88 10.76
N ARG A 33 9.86 1.43 9.85
CA ARG A 33 9.02 2.60 10.12
C ARG A 33 7.65 2.10 10.56
N GLU A 34 7.12 2.70 11.63
CA GLU A 34 5.76 2.45 12.07
C GLU A 34 4.78 2.85 10.95
N VAL A 35 3.96 1.90 10.50
CA VAL A 35 2.90 2.16 9.53
C VAL A 35 1.63 2.54 10.29
N LYS A 36 1.33 3.83 10.34
CA LYS A 36 0.12 4.35 10.99
C LYS A 36 -1.07 4.28 10.05
N SER A 37 -2.24 4.00 10.60
CA SER A 37 -3.52 4.07 9.88
C SER A 37 -4.24 5.38 10.19
N TYR A 38 -4.88 5.97 9.18
CA TYR A 38 -5.54 7.26 9.27
C TYR A 38 -6.92 7.24 8.61
N ARG A 39 -7.83 8.10 9.07
CA ARG A 39 -9.05 8.46 8.33
C ARG A 39 -8.79 9.63 7.39
N VAL A 40 -9.61 9.77 6.34
CA VAL A 40 -9.50 10.93 5.45
C VAL A 40 -9.79 12.22 6.21
N SER A 41 -10.80 12.22 7.10
CA SER A 41 -11.11 13.36 7.98
C SER A 41 -9.98 13.78 8.91
N GLU A 42 -9.21 12.82 9.44
CA GLU A 42 -8.04 13.10 10.28
C GLU A 42 -6.93 13.78 9.48
N LEU A 43 -6.60 13.23 8.31
CA LEU A 43 -5.61 13.84 7.41
C LEU A 43 -6.06 15.24 6.98
N PHE A 44 -7.36 15.41 6.69
CA PHE A 44 -7.90 16.68 6.30
C PHE A 44 -7.78 17.71 7.43
N THR A 45 -8.15 17.36 8.65
CA THR A 45 -8.01 18.25 9.81
C THR A 45 -6.56 18.68 10.02
N ALA A 46 -5.59 17.76 9.85
CA ALA A 46 -4.18 18.06 10.04
C ALA A 46 -3.57 18.96 8.94
N TYR A 47 -4.03 18.82 7.69
CA TYR A 47 -3.36 19.44 6.53
C TYR A 47 -4.20 20.47 5.78
N ARG A 48 -5.48 20.64 6.11
CA ARG A 48 -6.41 21.55 5.43
C ARG A 48 -5.85 22.97 5.34
N ASP A 49 -5.43 23.53 6.47
CA ASP A 49 -4.97 24.92 6.55
C ASP A 49 -3.60 25.13 5.90
N ILE A 50 -2.85 24.05 5.65
CA ILE A 50 -1.57 24.07 4.95
C ILE A 50 -1.77 23.96 3.42
N LEU A 51 -2.84 23.29 2.99
CA LEU A 51 -3.07 22.98 1.57
C LEU A 51 -3.99 23.96 0.86
N TRP A 52 -4.87 24.63 1.59
CA TRP A 52 -5.87 25.54 1.05
C TRP A 52 -6.05 26.78 1.92
N ASP A 53 -5.91 27.93 1.29
CA ASP A 53 -6.16 29.24 1.89
C ASP A 53 -7.65 29.43 2.20
N ASP A 54 -7.94 30.29 3.18
CA ASP A 54 -9.32 30.57 3.59
C ASP A 54 -10.16 31.16 2.44
N GLY A 55 -11.40 30.66 2.33
CA GLY A 55 -12.35 31.12 1.33
C GLY A 55 -13.23 30.03 0.75
N ARG A 56 -13.95 30.38 -0.33
CA ARG A 56 -14.95 29.51 -0.98
C ARG A 56 -14.37 28.19 -1.47
N HIS A 57 -13.15 28.20 -1.99
CA HIS A 57 -12.53 26.97 -2.49
C HIS A 57 -12.27 25.96 -1.37
N LYS A 58 -11.74 26.42 -0.22
CA LYS A 58 -11.54 25.59 0.98
C LYS A 58 -12.85 25.02 1.50
N TYR A 59 -13.93 25.80 1.50
CA TYR A 59 -15.26 25.33 1.85
C TYR A 59 -15.74 24.20 0.92
N ASN A 60 -15.64 24.37 -0.39
CA ASN A 60 -16.03 23.34 -1.36
C ASN A 60 -15.21 22.06 -1.19
N VAL A 61 -13.90 22.19 -0.96
CA VAL A 61 -13.01 21.06 -0.68
C VAL A 61 -13.41 20.37 0.63
N SER A 62 -13.75 21.12 1.68
CA SER A 62 -14.26 20.53 2.93
C SER A 62 -15.52 19.68 2.69
N SER A 63 -16.46 20.17 1.89
CA SER A 63 -17.65 19.39 1.51
C SER A 63 -17.28 18.13 0.72
N PHE A 64 -16.36 18.24 -0.25
CA PHE A 64 -15.90 17.09 -1.03
C PHE A 64 -15.25 16.01 -0.17
N ILE A 65 -14.36 16.41 0.75
CA ILE A 65 -13.68 15.48 1.64
C ILE A 65 -14.65 14.86 2.65
N GLY A 66 -15.61 15.63 3.17
CA GLY A 66 -16.65 15.11 4.06
C GLY A 66 -17.49 14.02 3.39
N GLU A 67 -17.92 14.23 2.14
CA GLU A 67 -18.66 13.20 1.39
C GLU A 67 -17.81 11.95 1.11
N ILE A 68 -16.52 12.13 0.81
CA ILE A 68 -15.60 10.99 0.62
C ILE A 68 -15.44 10.20 1.93
N ASP A 69 -15.24 10.87 3.06
CA ASP A 69 -15.10 10.22 4.37
C ASP A 69 -16.37 9.47 4.76
N GLU A 70 -17.54 10.00 4.39
CA GLU A 70 -18.84 9.33 4.55
C GLU A 70 -18.95 8.08 3.65
N ILE A 71 -18.55 8.15 2.38
CA ILE A 71 -18.57 6.98 1.47
C ILE A 71 -17.65 5.88 1.99
N LEU A 72 -16.49 6.25 2.54
CA LEU A 72 -15.55 5.33 3.16
C LEU A 72 -16.00 4.88 4.56
N LEU A 73 -17.15 5.33 5.06
CA LEU A 73 -17.72 4.97 6.36
C LEU A 73 -16.73 5.20 7.53
N GLY A 74 -15.85 6.19 7.41
CA GLY A 74 -14.78 6.45 8.39
C GLY A 74 -13.78 5.30 8.52
N GLU A 75 -13.58 4.49 7.47
CA GLU A 75 -12.56 3.45 7.44
C GLU A 75 -11.16 4.06 7.61
N ARG A 76 -10.32 3.38 8.39
CA ARG A 76 -8.91 3.75 8.56
C ARG A 76 -8.07 3.00 7.54
N PHE A 77 -7.18 3.70 6.87
CA PHE A 77 -6.27 3.09 5.91
C PHE A 77 -4.82 3.42 6.25
N SER A 78 -3.94 2.43 6.06
CA SER A 78 -2.49 2.63 6.01
C SER A 78 -2.00 2.80 4.56
N THR A 79 -2.71 2.18 3.61
CA THR A 79 -2.48 2.27 2.17
C THR A 79 -3.79 2.59 1.48
N PHE A 80 -3.76 3.51 0.52
CA PHE A 80 -4.92 3.83 -0.31
C PHE A 80 -4.73 3.16 -1.67
N ASP A 81 -5.31 1.98 -1.87
CA ASP A 81 -5.08 1.17 -3.06
C ASP A 81 -6.03 1.54 -4.22
N GLN A 82 -5.78 0.94 -5.39
CA GLN A 82 -6.59 1.17 -6.59
C GLN A 82 -8.02 0.63 -6.42
N ASN A 83 -8.22 -0.44 -5.66
CA ASN A 83 -9.54 -1.03 -5.46
C ASN A 83 -10.45 -0.12 -4.62
N THR A 84 -9.91 0.49 -3.56
CA THR A 84 -10.60 1.53 -2.76
C THR A 84 -10.94 2.72 -3.64
N LEU A 85 -10.02 3.14 -4.52
CA LEU A 85 -10.24 4.25 -5.45
C LEU A 85 -11.39 3.95 -6.43
N ASP A 86 -11.37 2.78 -7.05
CA ASP A 86 -12.38 2.37 -8.05
C ASP A 86 -13.75 2.22 -7.40
N SER A 87 -13.81 1.66 -6.18
CA SER A 87 -15.03 1.54 -5.39
C SER A 87 -15.61 2.92 -5.05
N LEU A 88 -14.76 3.86 -4.59
CA LEU A 88 -15.15 5.24 -4.31
C LEU A 88 -15.71 5.94 -5.55
N ILE A 89 -15.05 5.80 -6.71
CA ILE A 89 -15.54 6.35 -7.99
C ILE A 89 -16.88 5.72 -8.36
N GLY A 90 -17.03 4.40 -8.20
CA GLY A 90 -18.28 3.68 -8.42
C GLY A 90 -19.43 4.24 -7.59
N THR A 91 -19.23 4.42 -6.29
CA THR A 91 -20.24 5.00 -5.39
C THR A 91 -20.57 6.46 -5.75
N LEU A 92 -19.57 7.28 -6.07
CA LEU A 92 -19.80 8.66 -6.48
C LEU A 92 -20.65 8.75 -7.76
N ARG A 93 -20.44 7.85 -8.72
CA ARG A 93 -21.26 7.73 -9.94
C ARG A 93 -22.69 7.32 -9.61
N GLN A 94 -22.87 6.33 -8.74
CA GLN A 94 -24.20 5.88 -8.30
C GLN A 94 -24.98 6.99 -7.59
N ARG A 95 -24.28 7.87 -6.85
CA ARG A 95 -24.85 9.08 -6.23
C ARG A 95 -25.16 10.20 -7.24
N GLY A 96 -25.03 9.98 -8.55
CA GLY A 96 -25.39 10.93 -9.60
C GLY A 96 -24.37 12.05 -9.83
N ASN A 97 -23.14 11.93 -9.33
CA ASN A 97 -22.12 12.94 -9.58
C ASN A 97 -21.69 12.94 -11.05
N SER A 98 -21.68 14.12 -11.67
CA SER A 98 -21.09 14.29 -13.00
C SER A 98 -19.60 13.92 -12.99
N ASN A 99 -19.07 13.45 -14.14
CA ASN A 99 -17.65 13.17 -14.30
C ASN A 99 -16.77 14.37 -13.90
N ALA A 100 -17.19 15.59 -14.23
CA ALA A 100 -16.49 16.81 -13.84
C ALA A 100 -16.42 16.99 -12.32
N THR A 101 -17.51 16.69 -11.60
CA THR A 101 -17.53 16.73 -10.13
C THR A 101 -16.65 15.65 -9.52
N ILE A 102 -16.73 14.41 -10.02
CA ILE A 102 -15.88 13.31 -9.55
C ILE A 102 -14.42 13.69 -9.68
N ASN A 103 -13.99 14.20 -10.84
CA ASN A 103 -12.59 14.57 -11.04
C ASN A 103 -12.12 15.66 -10.04
N ARG A 104 -12.97 16.66 -9.74
CA ARG A 104 -12.65 17.68 -8.72
C ARG A 104 -12.49 17.07 -7.32
N LYS A 105 -13.34 16.12 -6.95
CA LYS A 105 -13.23 15.36 -5.69
C LYS A 105 -11.95 14.53 -5.64
N MET A 106 -11.64 13.80 -6.71
CA MET A 106 -10.42 13.01 -6.80
C MET A 106 -9.17 13.88 -6.74
N ALA A 107 -9.15 15.02 -7.41
CA ALA A 107 -8.02 15.95 -7.36
C ALA A 107 -7.76 16.47 -5.93
N ALA A 108 -8.83 16.82 -5.19
CA ALA A 108 -8.73 17.23 -3.79
C ALA A 108 -8.19 16.10 -2.90
N LEU A 109 -8.74 14.89 -3.04
CA LEU A 109 -8.30 13.70 -2.30
C LEU A 109 -6.84 13.38 -2.60
N SER A 110 -6.45 13.31 -3.88
CA SER A 110 -5.07 13.01 -4.26
C SER A 110 -4.09 14.09 -3.75
N LYS A 111 -4.49 15.37 -3.75
CA LYS A 111 -3.66 16.45 -3.17
C LYS A 111 -3.47 16.25 -1.66
N LEU A 112 -4.53 15.86 -0.94
CA LEU A 112 -4.47 15.55 0.49
C LEU A 112 -3.55 14.35 0.78
N LEU A 113 -3.76 13.23 0.09
CA LEU A 113 -2.98 12.00 0.30
C LEU A 113 -1.49 12.22 -0.03
N ARG A 114 -1.18 12.96 -1.10
CA ARG A 114 0.22 13.32 -1.43
C ARG A 114 0.88 14.14 -0.33
N LYS A 115 0.15 15.06 0.32
CA LYS A 115 0.68 15.83 1.45
C LYS A 115 0.96 14.95 2.65
N ALA A 116 0.03 14.07 2.99
CA ALA A 116 0.18 13.12 4.08
C ALA A 116 1.39 12.21 3.87
N HIS A 117 1.55 11.65 2.67
CA HIS A 117 2.70 10.82 2.31
C HIS A 117 4.05 11.57 2.37
N LYS A 118 4.06 12.89 2.10
CA LYS A 118 5.30 13.69 2.18
C LYS A 118 5.68 14.04 3.63
N MET A 119 4.70 14.10 4.54
CA MET A 119 4.89 14.53 5.92
C MET A 119 4.98 13.37 6.93
N GLY A 120 4.72 12.13 6.49
CA GLY A 120 4.83 10.90 7.27
C GLY A 120 5.99 10.01 6.82
#